data_AF-A0A1G0MAJ1-F1
#
_entry.id   AF-A0A1G0MAJ1-F1
#
_cell.length_a   1.000
_cell.length_b   1.000
_cell.length_c   1.000
_cell.angle_alpha   90.00
_cell.angle_beta   90.00
_cell.angle_gamma   90.00
#
_symmetry.space_group_name_H-M   'P 1'
#
loop_
_entity.id
_entity.type
_entity.pdbx_description
1 polymer ?
#
loop_
_entity_poly.entity_id
_entity_poly.type
_entity_poly.pdbx_seq_one_letter_code
_entity_poly.pdbx_strand_id
1 'polypeptide(L)' 'PQPSAKLISKLLSSAVANAEQKGCSDVDKLYVKTIFVDGGTVLKRFTPRAMGRASKIRKPTSHITVVLAEKK' A
#
# COMPACT_ATOMS: atom_id res chain seq x y z
N PRO A 1 -17.97 -3.59 -1.69
CA PRO A 1 -16.85 -2.66 -1.35
C PRO A 1 -15.61 -3.49 -0.98
N GLN A 2 -14.42 -3.13 -1.47
CA GLN A 2 -13.19 -3.88 -1.19
C GLN A 2 -12.55 -3.40 0.13
N PRO A 3 -12.11 -4.31 1.03
CA PRO A 3 -11.52 -3.91 2.31
C PRO A 3 -10.22 -3.11 2.13
N SER A 4 -9.50 -3.31 1.02
CA SER A 4 -8.28 -2.58 0.66
C SER A 4 -8.53 -1.10 0.33
N ALA A 5 -9.76 -0.70 -0.01
CA ALA A 5 -10.06 0.68 -0.36
C ALA A 5 -9.76 1.67 0.79
N LYS A 6 -9.98 1.26 2.05
CA LYS A 6 -9.68 2.09 3.23
C LYS A 6 -8.17 2.37 3.36
N LEU A 7 -7.33 1.40 3.03
CA LEU A 7 -5.86 1.55 3.08
C LEU A 7 -5.37 2.54 2.01
N ILE A 8 -5.90 2.42 0.79
CA ILE A 8 -5.53 3.30 -0.32
C ILE A 8 -6.01 4.73 -0.06
N SER A 9 -7.24 4.91 0.45
CA SER A 9 -7.77 6.22 0.82
C SER A 9 -6.88 6.93 1.84
N LYS A 10 -6.47 6.22 2.91
CA LYS A 10 -5.54 6.76 3.92
C LYS A 10 -4.20 7.16 3.30
N LEU A 11 -3.67 6.33 2.40
CA LEU A 11 -2.39 6.59 1.73
C LEU A 11 -2.46 7.83 0.83
N LEU A 12 -3.56 8.00 0.08
CA LEU A 12 -3.78 9.18 -0.76
C LEU A 12 -3.90 10.45 0.07
N SER A 13 -4.69 10.45 1.16
CA SER A 13 -4.80 11.61 2.06
C SER A 13 -3.45 12.01 2.65
N SER A 14 -2.62 11.03 3.02
CA SER A 14 -1.26 11.30 3.50
C SER A 14 -0.35 11.85 2.40
N ALA A 15 -0.46 11.35 1.17
CA ALA A 15 0.34 11.82 0.04
C ALA A 15 0.01 13.27 -0.33
N VAL A 16 -1.27 13.65 -0.30
CA VAL A 16 -1.72 15.03 -0.52
C VAL A 16 -1.19 15.97 0.57
N ALA A 17 -1.34 15.61 1.85
CA ALA A 17 -0.81 16.40 2.96
C ALA A 17 0.72 16.59 2.88
N ASN A 18 1.44 15.55 2.45
CA ASN A 18 2.89 15.64 2.23
C ASN A 18 3.27 16.55 1.06
N ALA A 19 2.45 16.62 0.01
CA ALA A 19 2.66 17.51 -1.11
C ALA A 19 2.41 18.97 -0.70
N GLU A 20 1.33 19.24 0.03
CA GLU A 20 1.02 20.54 0.63
C GLU A 20 2.18 21.05 1.49
N GLN A 21 2.70 20.22 2.40
CA GLN A 21 3.80 20.60 3.29
C GLN A 21 5.10 20.92 2.54
N LYS A 22 5.34 20.27 1.39
CA LYS A 22 6.56 20.49 0.58
C LYS A 22 6.47 21.68 -0.37
N GLY A 23 5.33 22.38 -0.43
CA GLY A 23 5.16 23.60 -1.22
C GLY A 23 4.41 23.44 -2.54
N CYS A 24 3.77 22.29 -2.80
CA CYS A 24 2.79 22.19 -3.89
C CYS A 24 1.57 23.04 -3.52
N SER A 25 1.46 24.22 -4.14
CA SER A 25 0.49 25.25 -3.73
C SER A 25 -0.93 24.96 -4.21
N ASP A 26 -1.10 24.05 -5.17
CA ASP A 26 -2.38 23.81 -5.83
C ASP A 26 -2.79 22.34 -5.73
N VAL A 27 -3.45 22.01 -4.63
CA VAL A 27 -3.88 20.64 -4.28
C VAL A 27 -4.85 20.08 -5.32
N ASP A 28 -5.68 20.94 -5.92
CA ASP A 28 -6.68 20.57 -6.92
C ASP A 28 -6.05 20.21 -8.27
N LYS A 29 -4.79 20.59 -8.51
CA LYS A 29 -4.04 20.23 -9.73
C LYS A 29 -3.24 18.93 -9.60
N LEU A 30 -3.21 18.32 -8.40
CA LEU A 30 -2.50 17.07 -8.18
C LEU A 30 -3.30 15.90 -8.78
N TYR A 31 -2.61 15.05 -9.54
CA TYR A 31 -3.16 13.79 -10.02
C TYR A 31 -2.20 12.63 -9.74
N VAL A 32 -2.77 11.44 -9.64
CA VAL A 32 -1.99 10.21 -9.50
C VAL A 32 -1.37 9.88 -10.85
N LYS A 33 -0.05 10.10 -10.98
CA LYS A 33 0.69 9.75 -12.19
C LYS A 33 0.89 8.26 -12.29
N THR A 34 1.25 7.62 -11.18
CA THR A 34 1.55 6.18 -11.16
C THR A 34 1.29 5.62 -9.77
N ILE A 35 0.66 4.44 -9.74
CA ILE A 35 0.47 3.65 -8.53
C ILE A 35 0.83 2.20 -8.86
N PHE A 36 1.66 1.59 -8.03
CA PHE A 36 2.04 0.19 -8.16
C PHE A 36 2.24 -0.46 -6.79
N VAL A 37 2.17 -1.79 -6.79
CA VAL A 37 2.23 -2.61 -5.58
C VAL A 37 3.28 -3.68 -5.78
N ASP A 38 4.31 -3.64 -4.94
CA ASP A 38 5.40 -4.61 -4.96
C ASP A 38 5.25 -5.63 -3.83
N GLY A 39 5.86 -6.79 -4.05
CA GLY A 39 5.96 -7.85 -3.05
C GLY A 39 6.84 -7.41 -1.87
N GLY A 40 6.28 -7.46 -0.67
CA GLY A 40 7.01 -7.23 0.56
C GLY A 40 7.57 -8.51 1.16
N THR A 41 8.05 -8.40 2.41
CA THR A 41 8.55 -9.56 3.14
C THR A 41 7.44 -10.58 3.40
N VAL A 42 7.79 -11.86 3.32
CA VAL A 42 6.83 -12.96 3.54
C VAL A 42 7.14 -13.64 4.86
N LEU A 43 6.23 -13.51 5.82
CA LEU A 43 6.37 -14.17 7.11
C LEU A 43 5.99 -15.65 6.97
N LYS A 44 6.85 -16.52 7.50
CA LYS A 44 6.60 -17.97 7.55
C LYS A 44 5.94 -18.30 8.91
N ARG A 45 4.85 -19.07 8.86
CA ARG A 45 4.17 -19.64 10.04
C ARG A 45 3.94 -21.13 9.80
N PHE A 46 3.77 -21.91 10.86
CA PHE A 46 3.46 -23.33 10.77
C PHE A 46 2.12 -23.60 11.42
N THR A 47 1.37 -24.52 10.83
CA THR A 47 0.09 -24.97 11.38
C THR A 47 0.17 -26.48 11.58
N PRO A 48 -0.17 -26.98 12.78
CA PRO A 48 -0.16 -28.41 13.05
C PRO A 48 -1.18 -29.12 12.16
N ARG A 49 -0.86 -30.35 11.77
CA ARG A 49 -1.69 -31.24 10.95
C ARG A 49 -1.69 -32.63 11.57
N ALA A 50 -2.63 -33.47 11.11
CA ALA A 50 -2.74 -34.86 11.56
C ALA A 50 -1.42 -35.63 11.40
N MET A 51 -1.23 -36.65 12.25
CA MET A 51 -0.07 -37.54 12.26
C MET A 51 1.27 -36.81 12.49
N GLY A 52 1.32 -35.83 13.39
CA GLY A 52 2.56 -35.12 13.76
C GLY A 52 3.15 -34.23 12.66
N ARG A 53 2.40 -33.94 11.60
CA ARG A 53 2.87 -33.14 10.46
C ARG A 53 2.68 -31.64 10.72
N ALA A 54 3.51 -30.82 10.08
CA ALA A 54 3.35 -29.37 10.07
C ALA A 54 3.37 -28.83 8.63
N SER A 55 2.35 -28.05 8.27
CA SER A 55 2.30 -27.35 6.98
C SER A 55 2.71 -25.88 7.15
N LYS A 56 3.45 -25.34 6.19
CA LYS A 56 3.87 -23.93 6.19
C LYS A 56 2.77 -23.03 5.63
N ILE A 57 2.41 -21.99 6.37
CA ILE A 57 1.59 -20.87 5.90
C ILE A 57 2.51 -19.69 5.59
N ARG A 58 2.31 -19.06 4.43
CA ARG A 58 2.94 -17.80 4.06
C ARG A 58 1.97 -16.66 4.36
N LYS A 59 2.44 -15.65 5.08
CA LYS A 59 1.71 -14.39 5.30
C LYS A 59 2.45 -13.29 4.52
N PRO A 60 2.08 -13.05 3.25
CA PRO A 60 2.73 -12.04 2.43
C PRO A 60 2.36 -10.64 2.89
N THR A 61 3.29 -9.71 2.72
CA THR A 61 3.05 -8.27 2.84
C THR A 61 3.32 -7.60 1.50
N SER A 62 2.96 -6.32 1.36
CA SER A 62 3.14 -5.56 0.13
C SER A 62 3.62 -4.15 0.44
N HIS A 63 4.38 -3.57 -0.48
CA HIS A 63 4.72 -2.15 -0.49
C HIS A 63 3.88 -1.46 -1.55
N ILE A 64 3.24 -0.35 -1.18
CA ILE A 64 2.41 0.44 -2.09
C ILE A 64 3.13 1.76 -2.33
N THR A 65 3.41 2.06 -3.60
CA THR A 65 4.08 3.30 -4.01
C THR A 65 3.10 4.14 -4.81
N VAL A 66 2.95 5.41 -4.42
CA VAL A 66 2.14 6.40 -5.14
C VAL A 66 3.00 7.58 -5.54
N VAL A 67 2.93 7.92 -6.83
CA VAL A 67 3.59 9.09 -7.40
C VAL A 67 2.52 10.08 -7.83
N LEU A 68 2.52 11.25 -7.19
CA LEU A 68 1.69 12.39 -7.55
C LEU A 68 2.46 13.31 -8.50
N ALA A 69 1.76 13.92 -9.45
CA ALA A 69 2.31 14.96 -10.31
C ALA A 69 1.31 16.10 -10.45
N GLU A 70 1.81 17.29 -10.75
CA GLU A 70 0.99 18.46 -11.05
C GLU A 70 0.59 18.42 -12.52
N LYS A 71 -0.70 18.67 -12.78
CA LYS A 71 -1.19 18.91 -14.13
C LYS A 71 -0.74 20.30 -14.56
N LYS A 72 -0.02 20.35 -15.70
CA LYS A 72 0.36 21.62 -16.36
C LYS A 72 -0.87 22.44 -16.73
#